data_AF-A0A9W9ZAM2-F1
#
_entry.id   AF-A0A9W9ZAM2-F1
#
_cell.length_a   1.000
_cell.length_b   1.000
_cell.length_c   1.000
_cell.angle_alpha   90.00
_cell.angle_beta   90.00
_cell.angle_gamma   90.00
#
_symmetry.space_group_name_H-M   'P 1'
#
loop_
_entity.id
_entity.type
_entity.pdbx_description
1 polymer ?
#
loop_
_entity_poly.entity_id
_entity_poly.type
_entity_poly.pdbx_seq_one_letter_code
_entity_poly.pdbx_strand_id
1 'polypeptide(L)'
;MYVYALLVGVITLGKTYSLHLKSFLIEMIGAKLTCALKGVIFRRKEIGIILEKTALMSIVEGLITTSASIATCLSVLSFVLADEHLTPANAFMLLSFMNVLRISVSTILGRGLLVMFEAFVSLKRIEEFLLLDNLPSSILATPFFKGLSRDQRSHDLPEMRTSRRLNGEADEHQELIQCESETNDWEQVLLSKETSDALVVSKLAYKLGKPDSKYILRDVSFVTRKNSITVITGQVGSGKSTLLSSIAGEVQLLSGTVSCPGSLAYVPQVPWVFSGTIRENILFGELYDHDWYAEVIGACALKEDIERFPDRNETIVGERGVALSGGQKARVSLARAVYSSSDVYLLDDPLSAVDQKVGEHIFDKCICGLLSDKLRVVVSHHQRYLKAANQIVILDNGCILAKGTFLELEMSAYTKGIFSRIFVGDRQFGQLDAEKSSLLERNHFQQEAEPRRHRSTDDEPKGLEISDEDRFIGKVSFQLYWEYFTSACHPVLIIALMVLFGLCQGKLNYFIYFNE
;
A
#
# COMPACT_ATOMS: atom_id res chain seq x y z
N MET A 1 34.21 9.27 11.88
CA MET A 1 34.84 9.83 10.66
C MET A 1 33.84 10.25 9.59
N TYR A 2 32.84 9.44 9.24
CA TYR A 2 31.80 9.79 8.24
C TYR A 2 31.05 11.10 8.52
N VAL A 3 30.68 11.35 9.78
CA VAL A 3 30.00 12.59 10.20
C VAL A 3 30.87 13.84 9.96
N TYR A 4 32.20 13.71 10.14
CA TYR A 4 33.14 14.82 9.97
C TYR A 4 33.41 15.10 8.48
N ALA A 5 33.51 14.07 7.65
CA ALA A 5 33.67 14.21 6.21
C ALA A 5 32.42 14.83 5.55
N LEU A 6 31.22 14.48 6.03
CA LEU A 6 29.96 15.09 5.60
C LEU A 6 29.83 16.54 6.07
N LEU A 7 30.24 16.87 7.31
CA LEU A 7 30.24 18.25 7.79
C LEU A 7 31.19 19.14 6.97
N VAL A 8 32.40 18.64 6.67
CA VAL A 8 33.36 19.35 5.83
C VAL A 8 32.85 19.47 4.40
N GLY A 9 32.20 18.45 3.86
CA GLY A 9 31.51 18.51 2.55
C GLY A 9 30.44 19.60 2.49
N VAL A 10 29.58 19.70 3.52
CA VAL A 10 28.52 20.72 3.64
C VAL A 10 29.11 22.14 3.77
N ILE A 11 30.21 22.29 4.51
CA ILE A 11 30.90 23.59 4.65
C ILE A 11 31.56 24.02 3.33
N THR A 12 32.09 23.07 2.56
CA THR A 12 32.81 23.35 1.30
C THR A 12 31.86 23.60 0.13
N LEU A 13 30.76 22.83 0.03
CA LEU A 13 29.65 23.07 -0.92
C LEU A 13 28.80 24.30 -0.55
N GLY A 14 28.91 24.79 0.69
CA GLY A 14 28.17 25.93 1.23
C GLY A 14 28.57 27.29 0.66
N LYS A 15 29.64 27.41 -0.14
CA LYS A 15 30.08 28.71 -0.70
C LYS A 15 29.43 29.11 -2.02
N THR A 16 28.71 28.21 -2.72
CA THR A 16 28.29 28.44 -4.12
C THR A 16 26.78 28.55 -4.37
N TYR A 17 25.91 28.18 -3.41
CA TYR A 17 24.45 28.12 -3.66
C TYR A 17 23.61 29.11 -2.80
N SER A 18 22.48 29.54 -3.36
CA SER A 18 21.48 30.45 -2.76
C SER A 18 20.92 29.91 -1.44
N LEU A 19 20.61 30.80 -0.48
CA LEU A 19 20.20 30.47 0.90
C LEU A 19 19.00 29.50 0.99
N HIS A 20 18.10 29.52 0.02
CA HIS A 20 16.89 28.68 0.06
C HIS A 20 17.16 27.20 -0.24
N LEU A 21 18.06 26.91 -1.20
CA LEU A 21 18.50 25.54 -1.47
C LEU A 21 19.26 24.94 -0.27
N LYS A 22 19.99 25.76 0.48
CA LYS A 22 20.74 25.34 1.68
C LYS A 22 19.81 24.83 2.78
N SER A 23 18.70 25.53 3.04
CA SER A 23 17.73 25.11 4.06
C SER A 23 17.10 23.77 3.72
N PHE A 24 16.69 23.59 2.45
CA PHE A 24 16.05 22.36 1.99
C PHE A 24 16.99 21.15 1.99
N LEU A 25 18.25 21.34 1.58
CA LEU A 25 19.26 20.27 1.59
C LEU A 25 19.62 19.86 3.03
N ILE A 26 19.70 20.82 3.96
CA ILE A 26 19.97 20.57 5.38
C ILE A 26 18.79 19.83 6.02
N GLU A 27 17.53 20.18 5.70
CA GLU A 27 16.35 19.45 6.16
C GLU A 27 16.30 18.02 5.60
N MET A 28 16.61 17.82 4.31
CA MET A 28 16.63 16.50 3.69
C MET A 28 17.73 15.60 4.27
N ILE A 29 18.95 16.14 4.46
CA ILE A 29 20.07 15.41 5.09
C ILE A 29 19.76 15.15 6.56
N GLY A 30 19.17 16.11 7.28
CA GLY A 30 18.73 15.97 8.66
C GLY A 30 17.64 14.90 8.84
N ALA A 31 16.67 14.85 7.94
CA ALA A 31 15.61 13.83 7.91
C ALA A 31 16.18 12.43 7.62
N LYS A 32 17.09 12.31 6.63
CA LYS A 32 17.80 11.05 6.33
C LYS A 32 18.64 10.57 7.52
N LEU A 33 19.38 11.46 8.18
CA LEU A 33 20.19 11.14 9.35
C LEU A 33 19.33 10.72 10.54
N THR A 34 18.20 11.40 10.75
CA THR A 34 17.25 11.07 11.83
C THR A 34 16.58 9.72 11.58
N CYS A 35 16.20 9.40 10.33
CA CYS A 35 15.69 8.08 9.95
C CYS A 35 16.76 7.00 10.14
N ALA A 36 18.00 7.25 9.71
CA ALA A 36 19.10 6.31 9.90
C ALA A 36 19.39 6.05 11.38
N LEU A 37 19.41 7.10 12.21
CA LEU A 37 19.60 6.98 13.66
C LEU A 37 18.45 6.22 14.33
N LYS A 38 17.20 6.51 13.97
CA LYS A 38 16.03 5.75 14.44
C LYS A 38 16.14 4.28 14.03
N GLY A 39 16.51 4.00 12.78
CA GLY A 39 16.75 2.66 12.27
C GLY A 39 17.82 1.91 13.08
N VAL A 40 18.94 2.55 13.38
CA VAL A 40 20.02 1.97 14.22
C VAL A 40 19.52 1.70 15.64
N ILE A 41 18.70 2.57 16.24
CA ILE A 41 18.12 2.36 17.58
C ILE A 41 17.17 1.17 17.58
N PHE A 42 16.27 1.05 16.58
CA PHE A 42 15.37 -0.10 16.46
C PHE A 42 16.15 -1.39 16.24
N ARG A 43 17.14 -1.39 15.33
CA ARG A 43 18.01 -2.54 15.10
C ARG A 43 18.78 -2.95 16.35
N ARG A 44 19.27 -2.01 17.17
CA ARG A 44 19.93 -2.35 18.44
C ARG A 44 19.00 -3.06 19.41
N LYS A 45 17.74 -2.60 19.53
CA LYS A 45 16.73 -3.26 20.36
C LYS A 45 16.38 -4.65 19.82
N GLU A 46 16.20 -4.76 18.51
CA GLU A 46 15.93 -6.03 17.82
C GLU A 46 17.08 -7.03 18.03
N ILE A 47 18.32 -6.61 17.82
CA ILE A 47 19.52 -7.43 18.06
C ILE A 47 19.61 -7.84 19.53
N GLY A 48 19.29 -6.95 20.48
CA GLY A 48 19.25 -7.30 21.90
C GLY A 48 18.30 -8.47 22.18
N ILE A 49 17.08 -8.42 21.63
CA ILE A 49 16.08 -9.50 21.76
C ILE A 49 16.56 -10.78 21.05
N ILE A 50 17.15 -10.65 19.86
CA ILE A 50 17.71 -11.78 19.11
C ILE A 50 18.84 -12.45 19.90
N LEU A 51 19.73 -11.69 20.52
CA LEU A 51 20.84 -12.21 21.32
C LEU A 51 20.33 -12.95 22.56
N GLU A 52 19.35 -12.40 23.28
CA GLU A 52 18.73 -13.07 24.42
C GLU A 52 18.05 -14.38 24.01
N LYS A 53 17.27 -14.36 22.92
CA LYS A 53 16.67 -15.56 22.33
C LYS A 53 17.73 -16.59 21.94
N THR A 54 18.79 -16.16 21.26
CA THR A 54 19.86 -17.04 20.78
C THR A 54 20.64 -17.66 21.94
N ALA A 55 20.88 -16.89 23.00
CA ALA A 55 21.52 -17.39 24.21
C ALA A 55 20.67 -18.49 24.87
N LEU A 56 19.35 -18.27 25.02
CA LEU A 56 18.42 -19.28 25.54
C LEU A 56 18.39 -20.54 24.68
N MET A 57 18.29 -20.40 23.36
CA MET A 57 18.30 -21.55 22.44
C MET A 57 19.62 -22.32 22.51
N SER A 58 20.76 -21.63 22.65
CA SER A 58 22.08 -22.26 22.79
C SER A 58 22.21 -23.03 24.10
N ILE A 59 21.65 -22.52 25.20
CA ILE A 59 21.60 -23.23 26.49
C ILE A 59 20.77 -24.51 26.34
N VAL A 60 19.59 -24.43 25.71
CA VAL A 60 18.73 -25.60 25.48
C VAL A 60 19.43 -26.66 24.63
N GLU A 61 20.06 -26.27 23.53
CA GLU A 61 20.81 -27.20 22.66
C GLU A 61 22.02 -27.82 23.38
N GLY A 62 22.72 -27.03 24.20
CA GLY A 62 23.80 -27.51 25.05
C GLY A 62 23.34 -28.54 26.11
N LEU A 63 22.18 -28.30 26.73
CA LEU A 63 21.56 -29.24 27.67
C LEU A 63 21.13 -30.53 26.97
N ILE A 64 20.54 -30.44 25.79
CA ILE A 64 20.19 -31.62 24.97
C ILE A 64 21.43 -32.47 24.68
N THR A 65 22.54 -31.84 24.30
CA THR A 65 23.79 -32.55 23.96
C THR A 65 24.43 -33.22 25.16
N THR A 66 24.43 -32.55 26.33
CA THR A 66 25.07 -33.02 27.57
C THR A 66 24.22 -33.98 28.40
N SER A 67 22.90 -34.01 28.18
CA SER A 67 21.94 -34.83 28.94
C SER A 67 22.29 -36.32 28.96
N ALA A 68 22.71 -36.91 27.83
CA ALA A 68 23.07 -38.34 27.78
C ALA A 68 24.30 -38.67 28.64
N SER A 69 25.32 -37.81 28.62
CA SER A 69 26.54 -38.02 29.42
C SER A 69 26.25 -37.90 30.91
N ILE A 70 25.37 -36.97 31.32
CA ILE A 70 24.96 -36.82 32.72
C ILE A 70 24.10 -38.02 33.15
N ALA A 71 23.12 -38.42 32.33
CA ALA A 71 22.24 -39.55 32.63
C ALA A 71 23.01 -40.88 32.73
N THR A 72 23.99 -41.11 31.85
CA THR A 72 24.86 -42.28 31.90
C THR A 72 25.74 -42.29 33.15
N CYS A 73 26.38 -41.16 33.50
CA CYS A 73 27.15 -41.05 34.74
C CYS A 73 26.31 -41.31 35.99
N LEU A 74 25.12 -40.71 36.08
CA LEU A 74 24.20 -40.93 37.20
C LEU A 74 23.76 -42.39 37.29
N SER A 75 23.46 -43.02 36.15
CA SER A 75 23.05 -44.43 36.11
C SER A 75 24.18 -45.36 36.57
N VAL A 76 25.41 -45.15 36.09
CA VAL A 76 26.58 -45.93 36.53
C VAL A 76 26.86 -45.71 38.02
N LEU A 77 26.77 -44.47 38.51
CA LEU A 77 26.93 -44.17 39.93
C LEU A 77 25.88 -44.88 40.79
N SER A 78 24.62 -44.90 40.35
CA SER A 78 23.55 -45.64 41.02
C SER A 78 23.81 -47.15 41.07
N PHE A 79 24.33 -47.74 39.98
CA PHE A 79 24.73 -49.16 39.97
C PHE A 79 25.84 -49.46 40.98
N VAL A 80 26.85 -48.58 41.06
CA VAL A 80 27.95 -48.72 42.03
C VAL A 80 27.46 -48.58 43.47
N LEU A 81 26.53 -47.65 43.74
CA LEU A 81 25.94 -47.49 45.08
C LEU A 81 25.01 -48.63 45.49
N ALA A 82 24.43 -49.35 44.52
CA ALA A 82 23.59 -50.52 44.76
C ALA A 82 24.38 -51.82 44.97
N ASP A 83 25.73 -51.74 44.98
CA ASP A 83 26.65 -52.88 45.15
C ASP A 83 26.50 -53.97 44.07
N GLU A 84 25.98 -53.60 42.89
CA GLU A 84 25.90 -54.52 41.75
C GLU A 84 27.20 -54.52 40.91
N HIS A 85 27.62 -55.71 40.48
CA HIS A 85 28.82 -55.85 39.64
C HIS A 85 28.59 -55.32 38.22
N LEU A 86 29.27 -54.22 37.89
CA LEU A 86 29.23 -53.62 36.56
C LEU A 86 30.04 -54.48 35.56
N THR A 87 29.37 -55.31 34.77
CA THR A 87 30.03 -56.03 33.67
C THR A 87 30.20 -55.11 32.45
N PRO A 88 31.24 -55.31 31.61
CA PRO A 88 31.43 -54.52 30.39
C PRO A 88 30.20 -54.57 29.46
N ALA A 89 29.53 -55.71 29.37
CA ALA A 89 28.31 -55.88 28.58
C ALA A 89 27.18 -54.95 29.07
N ASN A 90 26.94 -54.87 30.38
CA ASN A 90 25.91 -54.02 30.96
C ASN A 90 26.23 -52.53 30.77
N ALA A 91 27.51 -52.14 30.85
CA ALA A 91 27.94 -50.76 30.63
C ALA A 91 27.71 -50.29 29.18
N PHE A 92 28.06 -51.12 28.19
CA PHE A 92 27.82 -50.80 26.77
C PHE A 92 26.32 -50.77 26.43
N MET A 93 25.54 -51.72 26.95
CA MET A 93 24.08 -51.70 26.78
C MET A 93 23.45 -50.42 27.35
N LEU A 94 23.83 -50.02 28.57
CA LEU A 94 23.35 -48.80 29.21
C LEU A 94 23.68 -47.54 28.38
N LEU A 95 24.91 -47.45 27.86
CA LEU A 95 25.33 -46.34 27.00
C LEU A 95 24.51 -46.29 25.69
N SER A 96 24.27 -47.44 25.07
CA SER A 96 23.43 -47.54 23.86
C SER A 96 21.98 -47.11 24.13
N PHE A 97 21.36 -47.60 25.21
CA PHE A 97 19.99 -47.22 25.56
C PHE A 97 19.85 -45.74 25.91
N MET A 98 20.79 -45.17 26.66
CA MET A 98 20.79 -43.74 27.01
C MET A 98 20.93 -42.84 25.78
N ASN A 99 21.72 -43.26 24.79
CA ASN A 99 21.85 -42.52 23.53
C ASN A 99 20.56 -42.54 22.69
N VAL A 100 19.86 -43.67 22.63
CA VAL A 100 18.56 -43.79 21.93
C VAL A 100 17.48 -42.96 22.64
N LEU A 101 17.47 -42.99 23.98
CA LEU A 101 16.55 -42.18 24.79
C LEU A 101 16.78 -40.68 24.59
N ARG A 102 18.04 -40.23 24.51
CA ARG A 102 18.37 -38.82 24.21
C ARG A 102 17.75 -38.36 22.90
N ILE A 103 17.92 -39.13 21.82
CA ILE A 103 17.40 -38.74 20.49
C ILE A 103 15.87 -38.62 20.54
N SER A 104 15.21 -39.59 21.18
CA SER A 104 13.74 -39.66 21.21
C SER A 104 13.13 -38.56 22.09
N VAL A 105 13.64 -38.38 23.31
CA VAL A 105 13.05 -37.46 24.30
C VAL A 105 13.59 -36.05 24.13
N SER A 106 14.90 -35.88 24.04
CA SER A 106 15.51 -34.56 24.07
C SER A 106 15.49 -33.88 22.70
N THR A 107 15.66 -34.64 21.61
CA THR A 107 15.71 -34.06 20.26
C THR A 107 14.34 -34.04 19.59
N ILE A 108 13.67 -35.20 19.48
CA ILE A 108 12.41 -35.31 18.72
C ILE A 108 11.25 -34.67 19.49
N LEU A 109 10.99 -35.09 20.73
CA LEU A 109 9.86 -34.57 21.50
C LEU A 109 10.02 -33.07 21.83
N GLY A 110 11.22 -32.65 22.27
CA GLY A 110 11.50 -31.24 22.58
C GLY A 110 11.31 -30.30 21.40
N ARG A 111 11.88 -30.64 20.23
CA ARG A 111 11.68 -29.82 19.01
C ARG A 111 10.27 -29.95 18.44
N GLY A 112 9.67 -31.14 18.50
CA GLY A 112 8.32 -31.40 18.01
C GLY A 112 7.26 -30.56 18.73
N LEU A 113 7.35 -30.44 20.06
CA LEU A 113 6.45 -29.60 20.86
C LEU A 113 6.57 -28.11 20.50
N LEU A 114 7.80 -27.62 20.26
CA LEU A 114 8.03 -26.24 19.87
C LEU A 114 7.40 -25.93 18.50
N VAL A 115 7.65 -26.79 17.50
CA VAL A 115 7.08 -26.63 16.15
C VAL A 115 5.55 -26.74 16.18
N MET A 116 5.00 -27.64 17.00
CA MET A 116 3.55 -27.75 17.19
C MET A 116 2.95 -26.47 17.75
N PHE A 117 3.61 -25.84 18.73
CA PHE A 117 3.15 -24.57 19.28
C PHE A 117 3.21 -23.43 18.24
N GLU A 118 4.30 -23.33 17.48
CA GLU A 118 4.43 -22.35 16.38
C GLU A 118 3.35 -22.56 15.31
N ALA A 119 3.05 -23.82 14.96
CA ALA A 119 1.99 -24.17 14.02
C ALA A 119 0.61 -23.76 14.56
N PHE A 120 0.31 -24.04 15.83
CA PHE A 120 -0.97 -23.69 16.44
C PHE A 120 -1.21 -22.17 16.45
N VAL A 121 -0.19 -21.38 16.83
CA VAL A 121 -0.28 -19.91 16.80
C VAL A 121 -0.45 -19.39 15.38
N SER A 122 0.26 -19.98 14.41
CA SER A 122 0.15 -19.60 13.00
C SER A 122 -1.25 -19.90 12.44
N LEU A 123 -1.81 -21.08 12.76
CA LEU A 123 -3.18 -21.45 12.38
C LEU A 123 -4.21 -20.50 12.99
N LYS A 124 -4.07 -20.15 14.26
CA LYS A 124 -4.95 -19.18 14.92
C LYS A 124 -4.93 -17.81 14.22
N ARG A 125 -3.75 -17.33 13.79
CA ARG A 125 -3.63 -16.07 13.04
C ARG A 125 -4.30 -16.15 11.67
N ILE A 126 -4.18 -17.29 10.98
CA ILE A 126 -4.83 -17.51 9.69
C ILE A 126 -6.35 -17.54 9.87
N GLU A 127 -6.85 -18.22 10.90
CA GLU A 127 -8.27 -18.23 11.26
C GLU A 127 -8.79 -16.82 11.55
N GLU A 128 -8.10 -16.05 12.40
CA GLU A 128 -8.45 -14.67 12.70
C GLU A 128 -8.49 -13.79 11.44
N PHE A 129 -7.55 -13.99 10.50
CA PHE A 129 -7.53 -13.28 9.22
C PHE A 129 -8.68 -13.68 8.29
N LEU A 130 -8.98 -14.98 8.19
CA LEU A 130 -10.05 -15.50 7.32
C LEU A 130 -11.45 -15.15 7.83
N LEU A 131 -11.59 -14.88 9.13
CA LEU A 131 -12.84 -14.43 9.76
C LEU A 131 -13.06 -12.92 9.71
N LEU A 132 -12.14 -12.14 9.13
CA LEU A 132 -12.35 -10.71 8.93
C LEU A 132 -13.53 -10.44 7.98
N ASP A 133 -14.18 -9.31 8.18
CA ASP A 133 -15.34 -8.90 7.38
C ASP A 133 -14.96 -8.78 5.89
N ASN A 134 -15.74 -9.44 5.04
CA ASN A 134 -15.60 -9.31 3.59
C ASN A 134 -16.27 -8.03 3.09
N LEU A 135 -15.76 -7.49 1.98
CA LEU A 135 -16.44 -6.44 1.24
C LEU A 135 -17.85 -6.92 0.82
N PRO A 136 -18.88 -6.06 0.91
CA PRO A 136 -20.24 -6.44 0.59
C PRO A 136 -20.38 -6.89 -0.87
N SER A 137 -20.80 -8.12 -1.08
CA SER A 137 -21.01 -8.74 -2.39
C SER A 137 -22.18 -8.14 -3.19
N SER A 138 -23.01 -7.30 -2.57
CA SER A 138 -24.17 -6.66 -3.22
C SER A 138 -23.80 -5.66 -4.31
N ILE A 139 -22.59 -5.10 -4.30
CA ILE A 139 -22.09 -4.18 -5.34
C ILE A 139 -21.47 -4.95 -6.52
N LEU A 140 -20.97 -6.17 -6.26
CA LEU A 140 -20.47 -7.08 -7.30
C LEU A 140 -21.58 -7.85 -8.04
N ALA A 141 -22.81 -7.83 -7.53
CA ALA A 141 -23.95 -8.60 -8.04
C ALA A 141 -24.85 -7.84 -9.05
N THR A 142 -24.69 -6.52 -9.21
CA THR A 142 -25.14 -5.81 -10.43
C THR A 142 -24.21 -6.20 -11.58
N PRO A 143 -24.62 -6.13 -12.86
CA PRO A 143 -24.13 -6.99 -13.95
C PRO A 143 -22.71 -6.62 -14.42
N PHE A 144 -21.73 -6.83 -13.55
CA PHE A 144 -20.34 -6.47 -13.74
C PHE A 144 -19.52 -7.64 -14.30
N PHE A 145 -20.05 -8.87 -14.19
CA PHE A 145 -19.37 -10.11 -14.60
C PHE A 145 -20.28 -11.07 -15.36
N LYS A 146 -21.30 -10.58 -16.08
CA LYS A 146 -22.17 -11.44 -16.92
C LYS A 146 -21.52 -11.75 -18.28
N GLY A 147 -20.22 -12.06 -18.23
CA GLY A 147 -19.36 -12.34 -19.37
C GLY A 147 -18.56 -13.63 -19.22
N LEU A 148 -18.91 -14.55 -18.32
CA LEU A 148 -18.43 -15.94 -18.37
C LEU A 148 -19.43 -16.88 -17.70
N SER A 149 -19.80 -17.92 -18.44
CA SER A 149 -20.45 -19.15 -17.97
C SER A 149 -21.97 -19.12 -17.77
N ARG A 150 -22.64 -19.48 -18.87
CA ARG A 150 -23.98 -20.07 -18.94
C ARG A 150 -23.89 -21.54 -18.52
N ASP A 151 -24.36 -21.90 -17.33
CA ASP A 151 -25.33 -22.99 -17.11
C ASP A 151 -25.57 -23.37 -15.63
N GLN A 152 -26.85 -23.49 -15.30
CA GLN A 152 -27.46 -24.48 -14.39
C GLN A 152 -27.17 -24.46 -12.88
N ARG A 153 -28.11 -23.88 -12.11
CA ARG A 153 -29.12 -24.56 -11.26
C ARG A 153 -29.42 -23.81 -9.94
N SER A 154 -30.72 -23.59 -9.77
CA SER A 154 -31.49 -23.18 -8.60
C SER A 154 -31.19 -23.96 -7.33
N HIS A 155 -31.15 -23.27 -6.18
CA HIS A 155 -31.72 -23.76 -4.91
C HIS A 155 -31.98 -22.61 -3.91
N ASP A 156 -33.27 -22.40 -3.65
CA ASP A 156 -33.97 -22.13 -2.38
C ASP A 156 -33.27 -21.41 -1.21
N LEU A 157 -33.86 -20.26 -0.82
CA LEU A 157 -33.75 -19.67 0.53
C LEU A 157 -35.14 -19.68 1.20
N PRO A 158 -35.27 -20.10 2.47
CA PRO A 158 -36.57 -20.17 3.14
C PRO A 158 -36.95 -18.84 3.81
N GLU A 159 -38.23 -18.48 3.67
CA GLU A 159 -38.93 -17.46 4.43
C GLU A 159 -38.99 -17.80 5.94
N MET A 160 -38.82 -16.80 6.81
CA MET A 160 -39.33 -16.91 8.18
C MET A 160 -39.92 -15.59 8.73
N ARG A 161 -41.23 -15.53 8.57
CA ARG A 161 -42.32 -15.01 9.42
C ARG A 161 -42.00 -14.06 10.59
N THR A 162 -42.71 -12.94 10.49
CA THR A 162 -43.22 -12.00 11.49
C THR A 162 -43.86 -12.62 12.75
N SER A 163 -43.53 -12.04 13.91
CA SER A 163 -44.40 -11.99 15.11
C SER A 163 -44.00 -10.79 15.99
N ARG A 164 -44.82 -9.72 16.00
CA ARG A 164 -45.76 -9.31 17.08
C ARG A 164 -45.12 -8.74 18.37
N ARG A 165 -45.21 -7.40 18.46
CA ARG A 165 -45.57 -6.52 19.59
C ARG A 165 -45.33 -7.00 21.03
N LEU A 166 -44.62 -6.17 21.80
CA LEU A 166 -45.04 -5.68 23.12
C LEU A 166 -44.64 -4.20 23.26
N ASN A 167 -45.53 -3.41 23.86
CA ASN A 167 -45.49 -1.95 24.05
C ASN A 167 -44.74 -1.55 25.34
N GLY A 168 -44.35 -0.26 25.40
CA GLY A 168 -43.92 0.49 26.60
C GLY A 168 -42.53 1.11 26.36
N GLU A 169 -42.25 2.40 26.50
CA GLU A 169 -42.92 3.56 27.10
C GLU A 169 -42.45 4.84 26.36
N ALA A 170 -43.28 5.89 26.40
CA ALA A 170 -42.96 7.28 26.08
C ALA A 170 -42.03 7.86 27.19
N ASP A 171 -41.28 8.95 27.11
CA ASP A 171 -41.23 10.24 26.39
C ASP A 171 -39.71 10.61 26.36
N GLU A 172 -39.14 11.51 25.54
CA GLU A 172 -39.33 12.96 25.51
C GLU A 172 -38.24 13.55 24.55
N HIS A 173 -38.45 14.77 24.06
CA HIS A 173 -37.63 15.56 23.11
C HIS A 173 -37.88 15.36 21.61
N GLN A 174 -39.06 15.86 21.24
CA GLN A 174 -39.33 16.46 19.94
C GLN A 174 -39.29 18.00 20.13
N GLU A 175 -38.30 18.67 19.54
CA GLU A 175 -38.47 20.05 19.08
C GLU A 175 -38.01 20.13 17.63
N LEU A 176 -39.02 20.29 16.78
CA LEU A 176 -39.00 20.42 15.34
C LEU A 176 -38.48 21.80 14.93
N ILE A 177 -37.67 21.87 13.87
CA ILE A 177 -37.87 22.88 12.83
C ILE A 177 -37.95 22.17 11.47
N GLN A 178 -39.18 22.21 10.95
CA GLN A 178 -39.69 21.86 9.64
C GLN A 178 -38.71 21.94 8.46
N CYS A 179 -38.59 20.81 7.76
CA CYS A 179 -38.46 20.73 6.29
C CYS A 179 -39.30 19.53 5.81
N GLU A 180 -40.60 19.54 6.09
CA GLU A 180 -41.57 18.67 5.40
C GLU A 180 -42.20 19.50 4.27
N SER A 181 -41.72 19.26 3.03
CA SER A 181 -42.52 19.39 1.79
C SER A 181 -41.68 19.19 0.50
N GLU A 182 -40.79 18.19 0.43
CA GLU A 182 -40.21 17.75 -0.86
C GLU A 182 -40.03 16.22 -0.97
N THR A 183 -40.71 15.44 -0.14
CA THR A 183 -40.52 13.97 -0.07
C THR A 183 -41.33 13.17 -1.09
N ASN A 184 -42.00 13.78 -2.07
CA ASN A 184 -42.85 13.05 -3.03
C ASN A 184 -42.30 12.95 -4.47
N ASP A 185 -41.15 13.56 -4.79
CA ASP A 185 -40.59 13.51 -6.15
C ASP A 185 -39.71 12.27 -6.42
N TRP A 186 -39.05 11.72 -5.40
CA TRP A 186 -38.00 10.70 -5.60
C TRP A 186 -38.55 9.27 -5.79
N GLU A 187 -39.71 8.94 -5.23
CA GLU A 187 -40.39 7.66 -5.48
C GLU A 187 -40.88 7.57 -6.94
N GLN A 188 -41.24 8.71 -7.56
CA GLN A 188 -41.61 8.73 -8.97
C GLN A 188 -40.39 8.63 -9.90
N VAL A 189 -39.21 9.09 -9.47
CA VAL A 189 -37.97 8.99 -10.26
C VAL A 189 -37.45 7.54 -10.30
N LEU A 190 -37.53 6.78 -9.20
CA LEU A 190 -37.09 5.37 -9.17
C LEU A 190 -37.99 4.42 -9.98
N LEU A 191 -39.23 4.81 -10.28
CA LEU A 191 -40.20 3.99 -11.03
C LEU A 191 -40.32 4.34 -12.53
N SER A 192 -39.63 5.38 -13.02
CA SER A 192 -39.61 5.67 -14.46
C SER A 192 -38.56 4.80 -15.16
N LYS A 193 -38.94 4.21 -16.31
CA LYS A 193 -38.05 3.42 -17.20
C LYS A 193 -36.80 4.18 -17.69
N GLU A 194 -36.64 5.46 -17.34
CA GLU A 194 -35.51 6.33 -17.69
C GLU A 194 -34.32 6.21 -16.73
N THR A 195 -34.44 5.47 -15.62
CA THR A 195 -33.37 5.31 -14.62
C THR A 195 -32.37 4.18 -14.92
N SER A 196 -32.55 3.39 -15.99
CA SER A 196 -31.61 2.33 -16.34
C SER A 196 -30.22 2.84 -16.74
N ASP A 197 -30.13 4.10 -17.18
CA ASP A 197 -28.95 4.68 -17.81
C ASP A 197 -28.28 5.78 -16.95
N ALA A 198 -28.69 5.91 -15.68
CA ALA A 198 -28.18 6.94 -14.77
C ALA A 198 -27.53 6.34 -13.52
N LEU A 199 -26.45 6.98 -13.06
CA LEU A 199 -25.87 6.73 -11.75
C LEU A 199 -26.74 7.41 -10.70
N VAL A 200 -27.35 6.63 -9.81
CA VAL A 200 -28.22 7.13 -8.74
C VAL A 200 -27.58 6.83 -7.39
N VAL A 201 -27.28 7.87 -6.64
CA VAL A 201 -26.81 7.79 -5.26
C VAL A 201 -27.91 8.35 -4.37
N SER A 202 -28.45 7.54 -3.45
CA SER A 202 -29.52 7.94 -2.54
C SER A 202 -29.13 7.71 -1.09
N LYS A 203 -29.28 8.77 -0.27
CA LYS A 203 -29.13 8.79 1.20
C LYS A 203 -27.89 8.07 1.72
N LEU A 204 -26.76 8.27 1.04
CA LEU A 204 -25.52 7.55 1.35
C LEU A 204 -24.94 8.06 2.66
N ALA A 205 -24.76 7.15 3.62
CA ALA A 205 -24.10 7.43 4.89
C ALA A 205 -22.97 6.43 5.15
N TYR A 206 -21.82 6.96 5.55
CA TYR A 206 -20.62 6.18 5.83
C TYR A 206 -19.90 6.66 7.09
N LYS A 207 -19.37 5.69 7.83
CA LYS A 207 -18.69 5.85 9.11
C LYS A 207 -17.48 4.93 9.15
N LEU A 208 -16.33 5.47 9.55
CA LEU A 208 -15.07 4.72 9.57
C LEU A 208 -14.94 3.88 10.85
N GLY A 209 -14.91 2.56 10.72
CA GLY A 209 -14.55 1.63 11.78
C GLY A 209 -15.58 1.54 12.92
N LYS A 210 -15.33 2.20 14.06
CA LYS A 210 -16.04 1.95 15.32
C LYS A 210 -17.42 2.64 15.41
N PRO A 211 -18.36 2.11 16.21
CA PRO A 211 -19.69 2.70 16.43
C PRO A 211 -19.68 4.10 17.07
N ASP A 212 -18.55 4.60 17.58
CA ASP A 212 -18.40 5.97 18.13
C ASP A 212 -17.69 6.96 17.19
N SER A 213 -17.29 6.55 15.97
CA SER A 213 -16.59 7.47 15.07
C SER A 213 -17.50 8.50 14.43
N LYS A 214 -16.92 9.65 14.04
CA LYS A 214 -17.64 10.71 13.32
C LYS A 214 -18.04 10.18 11.94
N TYR A 215 -19.30 10.39 11.54
CA TYR A 215 -19.75 10.15 10.16
C TYR A 215 -18.89 10.98 9.20
N ILE A 216 -18.33 10.30 8.19
CA ILE A 216 -17.56 10.92 7.11
C ILE A 216 -18.49 11.39 5.99
N LEU A 217 -19.53 10.61 5.68
CA LEU A 217 -20.58 10.97 4.72
C LEU A 217 -21.94 10.88 5.41
N ARG A 218 -22.81 11.85 5.16
CA ARG A 218 -24.16 11.95 5.72
C ARG A 218 -25.14 12.38 4.65
N ASP A 219 -26.13 11.52 4.40
CA ASP A 219 -27.28 11.79 3.52
C ASP A 219 -26.90 12.39 2.15
N VAL A 220 -25.89 11.80 1.52
CA VAL A 220 -25.44 12.26 0.19
C VAL A 220 -26.35 11.67 -0.87
N SER A 221 -27.04 12.54 -1.62
CA SER A 221 -27.98 12.14 -2.68
C SER A 221 -27.80 12.96 -3.96
N PHE A 222 -27.41 12.32 -5.06
CA PHE A 222 -27.34 12.94 -6.38
C PHE A 222 -27.53 11.93 -7.50
N VAL A 223 -27.87 12.45 -8.68
CA VAL A 223 -28.03 11.65 -9.91
C VAL A 223 -27.09 12.21 -10.96
N THR A 224 -26.44 11.32 -11.69
CA THR A 224 -25.65 11.66 -12.87
C THR A 224 -26.22 10.90 -14.07
N ARG A 225 -26.51 11.61 -15.16
CA ARG A 225 -27.09 11.02 -16.37
C ARG A 225 -26.00 10.48 -17.29
N LYS A 226 -26.37 9.57 -18.19
CA LYS A 226 -25.52 9.16 -19.31
C LYS A 226 -25.05 10.37 -20.13
N ASN A 227 -23.88 10.27 -20.75
CA ASN A 227 -23.26 11.32 -21.57
C ASN A 227 -23.07 12.67 -20.83
N SER A 228 -23.06 12.67 -19.50
CA SER A 228 -22.88 13.88 -18.71
C SER A 228 -21.63 13.79 -17.84
N ILE A 229 -21.03 14.97 -17.61
CA ILE A 229 -19.93 15.15 -16.67
C ILE A 229 -20.45 15.84 -15.41
N THR A 230 -20.36 15.12 -14.29
CA THR A 230 -20.60 15.67 -12.96
C THR A 230 -19.26 15.96 -12.29
N VAL A 231 -19.04 17.21 -11.86
CA VAL A 231 -17.83 17.58 -11.12
C VAL A 231 -18.14 17.72 -9.63
N ILE A 232 -17.44 16.96 -8.80
CA ILE A 232 -17.53 17.04 -7.35
C ILE A 232 -16.41 17.96 -6.85
N THR A 233 -16.79 18.99 -6.10
CA THR A 233 -15.84 19.96 -5.52
C THR A 233 -16.15 20.22 -4.05
N GLY A 234 -15.21 20.81 -3.31
CA GLY A 234 -15.35 21.02 -1.87
C GLY A 234 -14.02 21.14 -1.16
N GLN A 235 -14.03 21.53 0.12
CA GLN A 235 -12.80 21.73 0.89
C GLN A 235 -11.98 20.43 1.03
N VAL A 236 -10.67 20.55 1.26
CA VAL A 236 -9.82 19.40 1.57
C VAL A 236 -10.36 18.70 2.82
N GLY A 237 -10.49 17.37 2.78
CA GLY A 237 -11.07 16.60 3.88
C GLY A 237 -12.60 16.60 3.96
N SER A 238 -13.32 17.14 2.96
CA SER A 238 -14.79 17.12 2.95
C SER A 238 -15.42 15.74 2.66
N GLY A 239 -14.63 14.73 2.31
CA GLY A 239 -15.09 13.36 2.04
C GLY A 239 -15.23 12.98 0.56
N LYS A 240 -14.67 13.77 -0.38
CA LYS A 240 -14.82 13.55 -1.85
C LYS A 240 -14.29 12.19 -2.32
N SER A 241 -13.05 11.85 -1.98
CA SER A 241 -12.46 10.54 -2.30
C SER A 241 -13.25 9.41 -1.66
N THR A 242 -13.70 9.58 -0.41
CA THR A 242 -14.54 8.60 0.29
C THR A 242 -15.88 8.41 -0.41
N LEU A 243 -16.48 9.46 -0.96
CA LEU A 243 -17.71 9.38 -1.75
C LEU A 243 -17.48 8.56 -3.03
N LEU A 244 -16.37 8.77 -3.73
CA LEU A 244 -16.03 7.97 -4.90
C LEU A 244 -15.76 6.49 -4.54
N SER A 245 -14.95 6.22 -3.52
CA SER A 245 -14.71 4.85 -3.02
C SER A 245 -16.01 4.16 -2.55
N SER A 246 -16.95 4.93 -2.01
CA SER A 246 -18.30 4.45 -1.65
C SER A 246 -19.13 4.04 -2.86
N ILE A 247 -19.03 4.80 -3.95
CA ILE A 247 -19.70 4.47 -5.23
C ILE A 247 -19.00 3.29 -5.92
N ALA A 248 -17.67 3.21 -5.82
CA ALA A 248 -16.87 2.10 -6.32
C ALA A 248 -17.07 0.79 -5.55
N GLY A 249 -17.67 0.85 -4.36
CA GLY A 249 -17.91 -0.31 -3.51
C GLY A 249 -16.70 -0.78 -2.72
N GLU A 250 -15.68 0.07 -2.56
CA GLU A 250 -14.51 -0.21 -1.72
C GLU A 250 -14.80 -0.05 -0.22
N VAL A 251 -15.96 0.51 0.14
CA VAL A 251 -16.38 0.68 1.53
C VAL A 251 -17.79 0.16 1.76
N GLN A 252 -18.03 -0.41 2.93
CA GLN A 252 -19.34 -0.87 3.34
C GLN A 252 -20.20 0.32 3.81
N LEU A 253 -21.32 0.53 3.12
CA LEU A 253 -22.28 1.59 3.45
C LEU A 253 -23.10 1.21 4.68
N LEU A 254 -23.39 2.19 5.56
CA LEU A 254 -24.32 2.01 6.67
C LEU A 254 -25.77 2.12 6.21
N SER A 255 -26.03 3.10 5.34
CA SER A 255 -27.34 3.36 4.76
C SER A 255 -27.19 3.99 3.38
N GLY A 256 -28.26 3.87 2.59
CA GLY A 256 -28.33 4.40 1.24
C GLY A 256 -28.17 3.34 0.17
N THR A 257 -28.43 3.72 -1.08
CA THR A 257 -28.34 2.82 -2.23
C THR A 257 -27.55 3.51 -3.33
N VAL A 258 -26.66 2.74 -3.96
CA VAL A 258 -25.92 3.15 -5.16
C VAL A 258 -26.36 2.23 -6.29
N SER A 259 -26.88 2.82 -7.35
CA SER A 259 -27.23 2.12 -8.59
C SER A 259 -26.34 2.63 -9.71
N CYS A 260 -25.45 1.78 -10.21
CA CYS A 260 -24.54 2.07 -11.32
C CYS A 260 -25.00 1.34 -12.59
N PRO A 261 -25.14 2.03 -13.74
CA PRO A 261 -25.42 1.38 -15.00
C PRO A 261 -24.16 0.72 -15.57
N GLY A 262 -24.21 -0.59 -15.83
CA GLY A 262 -23.15 -1.31 -16.55
C GLY A 262 -21.81 -1.41 -15.81
N SER A 263 -20.73 -1.24 -16.55
CA SER A 263 -19.34 -1.36 -16.07
C SER A 263 -18.79 -0.03 -15.51
N LEU A 264 -17.94 -0.11 -14.49
CA LEU A 264 -17.35 1.01 -13.76
C LEU A 264 -15.82 0.98 -13.86
N ALA A 265 -15.21 2.10 -14.26
CA ALA A 265 -13.78 2.34 -14.14
C ALA A 265 -13.51 3.35 -13.02
N TYR A 266 -12.59 3.03 -12.13
CA TYR A 266 -12.17 3.90 -11.03
C TYR A 266 -10.70 4.30 -11.19
N VAL A 267 -10.43 5.60 -11.18
CA VAL A 267 -9.09 6.18 -11.13
C VAL A 267 -8.91 6.82 -9.76
N PRO A 268 -8.10 6.22 -8.87
CA PRO A 268 -7.86 6.74 -7.53
C PRO A 268 -6.94 7.98 -7.56
N GLN A 269 -7.00 8.78 -6.49
CA GLN A 269 -6.17 9.97 -6.34
C GLN A 269 -4.67 9.65 -6.31
N VAL A 270 -4.29 8.54 -5.70
CA VAL A 270 -2.92 8.02 -5.73
C VAL A 270 -2.84 6.96 -6.82
N PRO A 271 -2.22 7.25 -7.98
CA PRO A 271 -2.17 6.31 -9.08
C PRO A 271 -1.34 5.07 -8.70
N TRP A 272 -1.88 3.90 -9.01
CA TRP A 272 -1.20 2.63 -8.77
C TRP A 272 -0.75 1.99 -10.09
N VAL A 273 0.53 1.65 -10.16
CA VAL A 273 1.18 0.99 -11.30
C VAL A 273 1.84 -0.28 -10.76
N PHE A 274 1.52 -1.43 -11.36
CA PHE A 274 2.07 -2.71 -10.93
C PHE A 274 3.37 -3.04 -11.68
N SER A 275 4.13 -4.00 -11.13
CA SER A 275 5.36 -4.47 -11.74
C SER A 275 5.07 -5.17 -13.07
N GLY A 276 5.41 -4.52 -14.18
CA GLY A 276 5.19 -5.02 -15.53
C GLY A 276 5.64 -3.97 -16.55
N THR A 277 5.27 -4.16 -17.82
CA THR A 277 5.53 -3.15 -18.86
C THR A 277 4.50 -2.01 -18.79
N ILE A 278 4.80 -0.87 -19.42
CA ILE A 278 3.83 0.23 -19.56
C ILE A 278 2.59 -0.25 -20.32
N ARG A 279 2.81 -1.02 -21.40
CA ARG A 279 1.74 -1.63 -22.20
C ARG A 279 0.84 -2.50 -21.32
N GLU A 280 1.39 -3.44 -20.56
CA GLU A 280 0.63 -4.32 -19.65
C GLU A 280 -0.17 -3.51 -18.61
N ASN A 281 0.43 -2.44 -18.09
CA ASN A 281 -0.24 -1.57 -17.14
C ASN A 281 -1.46 -0.86 -17.72
N ILE A 282 -1.46 -0.55 -19.02
CA ILE A 282 -2.57 0.11 -19.71
C ILE A 282 -3.63 -0.90 -20.15
N LEU A 283 -3.22 -2.06 -20.67
CA LEU A 283 -4.14 -3.13 -21.09
C LEU A 283 -4.89 -3.75 -19.91
N PHE A 284 -4.20 -3.97 -18.79
CA PHE A 284 -4.79 -4.50 -17.56
C PHE A 284 -5.62 -5.79 -17.75
N GLY A 285 -5.15 -6.69 -18.61
CA GLY A 285 -5.81 -7.97 -18.91
C GLY A 285 -6.72 -7.96 -20.14
N GLU A 286 -6.99 -6.79 -20.73
CA GLU A 286 -7.72 -6.66 -21.99
C GLU A 286 -6.87 -7.03 -23.22
N LEU A 287 -7.53 -7.34 -24.33
CA LEU A 287 -6.87 -7.65 -25.60
C LEU A 287 -6.20 -6.40 -26.18
N TYR A 288 -5.06 -6.59 -26.85
CA TYR A 288 -4.33 -5.52 -27.50
C TYR A 288 -4.94 -5.14 -28.85
N ASP A 289 -5.47 -3.92 -28.92
CA ASP A 289 -5.93 -3.25 -30.12
C ASP A 289 -4.99 -2.08 -30.42
N HIS A 290 -4.28 -2.16 -31.55
CA HIS A 290 -3.26 -1.19 -31.93
C HIS A 290 -3.85 0.22 -32.14
N ASP A 291 -5.00 0.32 -32.79
CA ASP A 291 -5.57 1.60 -33.19
C ASP A 291 -6.21 2.29 -31.98
N TRP A 292 -6.95 1.53 -31.18
CA TRP A 292 -7.50 2.01 -29.91
C TRP A 292 -6.41 2.42 -28.93
N TYR A 293 -5.36 1.59 -28.78
CA TYR A 293 -4.23 1.90 -27.92
C TYR A 293 -3.54 3.21 -28.34
N ALA A 294 -3.30 3.40 -29.64
CA ALA A 294 -2.69 4.64 -30.15
C ALA A 294 -3.55 5.88 -29.87
N GLU A 295 -4.87 5.76 -29.99
CA GLU A 295 -5.81 6.84 -29.68
C GLU A 295 -5.80 7.20 -28.19
N VAL A 296 -5.87 6.20 -27.31
CA VAL A 296 -5.83 6.38 -25.84
C VAL A 296 -4.52 7.04 -25.39
N ILE A 297 -3.37 6.60 -25.91
CA ILE A 297 -2.06 7.18 -25.61
C ILE A 297 -1.98 8.65 -26.07
N GLY A 298 -2.54 8.97 -27.23
CA GLY A 298 -2.61 10.35 -27.74
C GLY A 298 -3.51 11.25 -26.89
N ALA A 299 -4.69 10.75 -26.51
CA ALA A 299 -5.64 11.48 -25.66
C ALA A 299 -5.10 11.72 -24.25
N CYS A 300 -4.35 10.77 -23.68
CA CYS A 300 -3.74 10.89 -22.36
C CYS A 300 -2.38 11.60 -22.36
N ALA A 301 -1.92 12.14 -23.49
CA ALA A 301 -0.62 12.82 -23.62
C ALA A 301 0.59 11.97 -23.20
N LEU A 302 0.55 10.65 -23.41
CA LEU A 302 1.64 9.73 -23.07
C LEU A 302 2.60 9.46 -24.23
N LYS A 303 2.27 9.92 -25.45
CA LYS A 303 3.06 9.61 -26.66
C LYS A 303 4.52 10.06 -26.53
N GLU A 304 4.74 11.31 -26.11
CA GLU A 304 6.09 11.85 -25.94
C GLU A 304 6.87 11.16 -24.82
N ASP A 305 6.20 10.76 -23.74
CA ASP A 305 6.83 10.00 -22.65
C ASP A 305 7.31 8.64 -23.15
N ILE A 306 6.43 7.91 -23.87
CA ILE A 306 6.72 6.59 -24.41
C ILE A 306 7.86 6.64 -25.42
N GLU A 307 7.92 7.65 -26.28
CA GLU A 307 9.01 7.79 -27.25
C GLU A 307 10.37 8.05 -26.60
N ARG A 308 10.40 8.61 -25.39
CA ARG A 308 11.64 8.87 -24.63
C ARG A 308 12.11 7.66 -23.82
N PHE A 309 11.25 6.67 -23.57
CA PHE A 309 11.68 5.49 -22.84
C PHE A 309 12.55 4.55 -23.72
N PRO A 310 13.54 3.85 -23.14
CA PRO A 310 14.47 2.99 -23.86
C PRO A 310 13.77 1.92 -24.71
N ASP A 311 12.79 1.21 -24.14
CA ASP A 311 12.03 0.14 -24.80
C ASP A 311 10.62 0.60 -25.18
N ARG A 312 10.41 1.92 -25.27
CA ARG A 312 9.12 2.54 -25.57
C ARG A 312 8.00 2.00 -24.66
N ASN A 313 6.99 1.36 -25.24
CA ASN A 313 5.83 0.84 -24.51
C ASN A 313 6.09 -0.51 -23.81
N GLU A 314 7.19 -1.19 -24.13
CA GLU A 314 7.63 -2.42 -23.45
C GLU A 314 8.55 -2.13 -22.25
N THR A 315 8.84 -0.86 -21.97
CA THR A 315 9.65 -0.46 -20.83
C THR A 315 9.08 -0.98 -19.52
N ILE A 316 9.92 -1.65 -18.73
CA ILE A 316 9.54 -2.20 -17.42
C ILE A 316 9.55 -1.08 -16.39
N VAL A 317 8.42 -0.92 -15.67
CA VAL A 317 8.24 0.20 -14.74
C VAL A 317 8.81 -0.08 -13.33
N GLY A 318 8.94 -1.37 -12.97
CA GLY A 318 9.36 -1.81 -11.64
C GLY A 318 8.25 -1.74 -10.57
N GLU A 319 8.57 -2.16 -9.34
CA GLU A 319 7.61 -2.23 -8.23
C GLU A 319 7.05 -0.84 -7.90
N ARG A 320 5.72 -0.69 -7.83
CA ARG A 320 5.03 0.61 -7.63
C ARG A 320 5.43 1.70 -8.65
N GLY A 321 5.97 1.28 -9.79
CA GLY A 321 6.42 2.14 -10.87
C GLY A 321 7.48 3.15 -10.49
N VAL A 322 8.49 2.79 -9.68
CA VAL A 322 9.58 3.72 -9.27
C VAL A 322 10.21 4.45 -10.47
N ALA A 323 10.24 3.83 -11.65
CA ALA A 323 10.81 4.45 -12.86
C ALA A 323 10.02 5.66 -13.41
N LEU A 324 8.77 5.90 -12.98
CA LEU A 324 7.92 6.98 -13.51
C LEU A 324 7.81 8.16 -12.55
N SER A 325 7.71 9.37 -13.12
CA SER A 325 7.32 10.56 -12.36
C SER A 325 5.87 10.48 -11.89
N GLY A 326 5.49 11.28 -10.87
CA GLY A 326 4.12 11.30 -10.35
C GLY A 326 3.07 11.61 -11.42
N GLY A 327 3.34 12.59 -12.29
CA GLY A 327 2.45 12.93 -13.41
C GLY A 327 2.36 11.82 -14.46
N GLN A 328 3.45 11.10 -14.74
CA GLN A 328 3.44 9.95 -15.65
C GLN A 328 2.61 8.79 -15.08
N LYS A 329 2.74 8.49 -13.77
CA LYS A 329 1.91 7.48 -13.11
C LYS A 329 0.42 7.82 -13.20
N ALA A 330 0.07 9.09 -12.97
CA ALA A 330 -1.31 9.57 -13.09
C ALA A 330 -1.85 9.37 -14.51
N ARG A 331 -1.08 9.74 -15.54
CA ARG A 331 -1.45 9.53 -16.94
C ARG A 331 -1.59 8.06 -17.31
N VAL A 332 -0.70 7.18 -16.85
CA VAL A 332 -0.81 5.72 -17.09
C VAL A 332 -2.04 5.14 -16.41
N SER A 333 -2.34 5.56 -15.17
CA SER A 333 -3.56 5.13 -14.47
C SER A 333 -4.84 5.61 -15.15
N LEU A 334 -4.83 6.82 -15.72
CA LEU A 334 -5.93 7.33 -16.51
C LEU A 334 -6.09 6.56 -17.82
N ALA A 335 -4.98 6.33 -18.54
CA ALA A 335 -4.98 5.55 -19.79
C ALA A 335 -5.52 4.14 -19.57
N ARG A 336 -5.18 3.49 -18.45
CA ARG A 336 -5.74 2.19 -18.06
C ARG A 336 -7.27 2.22 -17.97
N ALA A 337 -7.83 3.19 -17.24
CA ALA A 337 -9.27 3.31 -17.11
C ALA A 337 -9.95 3.59 -18.46
N VAL A 338 -9.35 4.45 -19.27
CA VAL A 338 -9.89 4.82 -20.59
C VAL A 338 -9.86 3.62 -21.55
N TYR A 339 -8.80 2.83 -21.52
CA TYR A 339 -8.65 1.66 -22.39
C TYR A 339 -9.73 0.59 -22.12
N SER A 340 -10.16 0.42 -20.87
CA SER A 340 -11.19 -0.56 -20.50
C SER A 340 -12.60 -0.24 -21.03
N SER A 341 -12.82 0.95 -21.60
CA SER A 341 -14.08 1.36 -22.26
C SER A 341 -15.35 1.18 -21.41
N SER A 342 -15.25 1.41 -20.10
CA SER A 342 -16.37 1.24 -19.16
C SER A 342 -17.54 2.19 -19.44
N ASP A 343 -18.71 1.94 -18.84
CA ASP A 343 -19.90 2.80 -18.98
C ASP A 343 -19.86 4.02 -18.04
N VAL A 344 -19.27 3.83 -16.87
CA VAL A 344 -19.12 4.84 -15.82
C VAL A 344 -17.66 5.04 -15.44
N TYR A 345 -17.23 6.29 -15.37
CA TYR A 345 -15.87 6.69 -14.97
C TYR A 345 -15.92 7.51 -13.68
N LEU A 346 -15.23 7.03 -12.66
CA LEU A 346 -14.99 7.75 -11.42
C LEU A 346 -13.54 8.21 -11.39
N LEU A 347 -13.32 9.52 -11.45
CA LEU A 347 -12.00 10.13 -11.55
C LEU A 347 -11.71 10.96 -10.30
N ASP A 348 -10.88 10.45 -9.40
CA ASP A 348 -10.53 11.14 -8.16
C ASP A 348 -9.30 12.05 -8.35
N ASP A 349 -9.55 13.29 -8.79
CA ASP A 349 -8.52 14.31 -9.02
C ASP A 349 -7.30 13.86 -9.87
N PRO A 350 -7.53 13.25 -11.07
CA PRO A 350 -6.48 12.61 -11.86
C PRO A 350 -5.47 13.60 -12.48
N LEU A 351 -5.76 14.91 -12.47
CA LEU A 351 -4.95 15.94 -13.12
C LEU A 351 -4.12 16.77 -12.13
N SER A 352 -4.24 16.52 -10.83
CA SER A 352 -3.55 17.28 -9.77
C SER A 352 -2.02 17.23 -9.86
N ALA A 353 -1.46 16.09 -10.28
CA ALA A 353 -0.02 15.87 -10.41
C ALA A 353 0.54 16.21 -11.81
N VAL A 354 -0.28 16.80 -12.69
CA VAL A 354 0.06 17.03 -14.11
C VAL A 354 0.16 18.53 -14.38
N ASP A 355 1.14 18.92 -15.21
CA ASP A 355 1.29 20.31 -15.63
C ASP A 355 0.02 20.86 -16.27
N GLN A 356 -0.28 22.14 -16.01
CA GLN A 356 -1.53 22.77 -16.47
C GLN A 356 -1.79 22.59 -17.97
N LYS A 357 -0.78 22.78 -18.84
CA LYS A 357 -0.94 22.62 -20.30
C LYS A 357 -1.30 21.19 -20.69
N VAL A 358 -0.66 20.22 -20.07
CA VAL A 358 -0.92 18.79 -20.31
C VAL A 358 -2.28 18.41 -19.74
N GLY A 359 -2.62 18.91 -18.56
CA GLY A 359 -3.94 18.74 -17.94
C GLY A 359 -5.07 19.29 -18.80
N GLU A 360 -4.89 20.46 -19.41
CA GLU A 360 -5.87 21.05 -20.35
C GLU A 360 -6.04 20.18 -21.60
N HIS A 361 -4.95 19.69 -22.19
CA HIS A 361 -5.03 18.75 -23.31
C HIS A 361 -5.78 17.47 -22.95
N ILE A 362 -5.46 16.86 -21.80
CA ILE A 362 -6.12 15.64 -21.33
C ILE A 362 -7.61 15.90 -21.06
N PHE A 363 -7.94 17.02 -20.43
CA PHE A 363 -9.33 17.37 -20.17
C PHE A 363 -10.13 17.52 -21.47
N ASP A 364 -9.60 18.27 -22.44
CA ASP A 364 -10.31 18.57 -23.69
C ASP A 364 -10.37 17.34 -24.63
N LYS A 365 -9.28 16.56 -24.76
CA LYS A 365 -9.20 15.42 -25.68
C LYS A 365 -9.67 14.09 -25.08
N CYS A 366 -9.35 13.82 -23.82
CA CYS A 366 -9.71 12.56 -23.17
C CYS A 366 -11.04 12.65 -22.46
N ILE A 367 -11.16 13.51 -21.44
CA ILE A 367 -12.35 13.55 -20.57
C ILE A 367 -13.57 14.10 -21.33
N CYS A 368 -13.42 15.20 -22.06
CA CYS A 368 -14.51 15.82 -22.85
C CYS A 368 -14.63 15.26 -24.26
N GLY A 369 -13.57 14.66 -24.82
CA GLY A 369 -13.54 14.11 -26.16
C GLY A 369 -13.85 12.61 -26.18
N LEU A 370 -12.83 11.79 -25.91
CA LEU A 370 -12.90 10.33 -25.98
C LEU A 370 -14.00 9.72 -25.08
N LEU A 371 -14.20 10.30 -23.89
CA LEU A 371 -15.21 9.83 -22.93
C LEU A 371 -16.55 10.59 -23.06
N SER A 372 -16.79 11.31 -24.16
CA SER A 372 -17.96 12.19 -24.34
C SER A 372 -19.32 11.48 -24.24
N ASP A 373 -19.39 10.24 -24.67
CA ASP A 373 -20.56 9.35 -24.68
C ASP A 373 -20.70 8.52 -23.39
N LYS A 374 -19.82 8.76 -22.40
CA LYS A 374 -19.78 8.00 -21.15
C LYS A 374 -20.23 8.84 -19.96
N LEU A 375 -20.65 8.17 -18.89
CA LEU A 375 -20.97 8.80 -17.62
C LEU A 375 -19.68 9.10 -16.87
N ARG A 376 -19.44 10.37 -16.52
CA ARG A 376 -18.20 10.80 -15.85
C ARG A 376 -18.50 11.51 -14.56
N VAL A 377 -17.90 11.05 -13.47
CA VAL A 377 -17.87 11.74 -12.18
C VAL A 377 -16.42 12.11 -11.89
N VAL A 378 -16.13 13.39 -11.85
CA VAL A 378 -14.76 13.91 -11.71
C VAL A 378 -14.65 14.73 -10.44
N VAL A 379 -13.74 14.38 -9.55
CA VAL A 379 -13.36 15.25 -8.44
C VAL A 379 -12.32 16.25 -8.95
N SER A 380 -12.58 17.54 -8.80
CA SER A 380 -11.56 18.55 -9.07
C SER A 380 -11.82 19.88 -8.36
N HIS A 381 -10.75 20.63 -8.17
CA HIS A 381 -10.75 22.00 -7.63
C HIS A 381 -10.54 23.07 -8.70
N HIS A 382 -10.17 22.68 -9.93
CA HIS A 382 -9.88 23.64 -10.98
C HIS A 382 -11.15 24.26 -11.58
N GLN A 383 -11.20 25.61 -11.57
CA GLN A 383 -12.35 26.37 -12.04
C GLN A 383 -12.71 26.10 -13.51
N ARG A 384 -11.72 25.80 -14.36
CA ARG A 384 -11.95 25.52 -15.79
C ARG A 384 -12.82 24.28 -15.97
N TYR A 385 -12.56 23.21 -15.21
CA TYR A 385 -13.30 21.95 -15.33
C TYR A 385 -14.72 22.08 -14.78
N LEU A 386 -14.89 22.89 -13.74
CA LEU A 386 -16.21 23.24 -13.20
C LEU A 386 -17.10 23.95 -14.24
N LYS A 387 -16.54 24.83 -15.07
CA LYS A 387 -17.30 25.54 -16.12
C LYS A 387 -17.78 24.62 -17.24
N ALA A 388 -17.06 23.54 -17.52
CA ALA A 388 -17.42 22.56 -18.53
C ALA A 388 -18.37 21.46 -18.01
N ALA A 389 -18.63 21.43 -16.69
CA ALA A 389 -19.48 20.43 -16.07
C ALA A 389 -20.96 20.64 -16.40
N ASN A 390 -21.70 19.56 -16.66
CA ASN A 390 -23.15 19.62 -16.78
C ASN A 390 -23.81 19.80 -15.40
N GLN A 391 -23.19 19.23 -14.36
CA GLN A 391 -23.64 19.32 -12.98
C GLN A 391 -22.43 19.46 -12.07
N ILE A 392 -22.52 20.35 -11.09
CA ILE A 392 -21.52 20.51 -10.04
C ILE A 392 -22.16 20.09 -8.72
N VAL A 393 -21.44 19.31 -7.92
CA VAL A 393 -21.84 18.91 -6.57
C VAL A 393 -20.81 19.46 -5.59
N ILE A 394 -21.25 20.34 -4.68
CA ILE A 394 -20.40 20.92 -3.65
C ILE A 394 -20.56 20.12 -2.36
N LEU A 395 -19.47 19.48 -1.94
CA LEU A 395 -19.42 18.67 -0.72
C LEU A 395 -18.73 19.44 0.41
N ASP A 396 -19.41 19.57 1.56
CA ASP A 396 -18.86 20.16 2.77
C ASP A 396 -19.14 19.26 3.97
N ASN A 397 -18.10 18.94 4.76
CA ASN A 397 -18.22 18.11 5.97
C ASN A 397 -19.01 16.80 5.79
N GLY A 398 -18.95 16.17 4.61
CA GLY A 398 -19.65 14.92 4.32
C GLY A 398 -21.09 15.06 3.84
N CYS A 399 -21.61 16.28 3.69
CA CYS A 399 -22.96 16.56 3.19
C CYS A 399 -22.89 17.30 1.86
N ILE A 400 -23.90 17.10 1.00
CA ILE A 400 -24.08 17.94 -0.19
C ILE A 400 -24.62 19.30 0.26
N LEU A 401 -23.85 20.34 -0.02
CA LEU A 401 -24.25 21.71 0.29
C LEU A 401 -25.11 22.31 -0.83
N ALA A 402 -24.70 22.10 -2.07
CA ALA A 402 -25.38 22.60 -3.25
C ALA A 402 -25.11 21.71 -4.46
N LYS A 403 -26.09 21.64 -5.37
CA LYS A 403 -25.98 20.96 -6.66
C LYS A 403 -26.63 21.83 -7.73
N GLY A 404 -26.06 21.88 -8.92
CA GLY A 404 -26.61 22.68 -10.03
C GLY A 404 -25.59 22.92 -11.14
N THR A 405 -25.95 23.75 -12.11
CA THR A 405 -25.03 24.21 -13.15
C THR A 405 -24.09 25.30 -12.63
N PHE A 406 -22.98 25.56 -13.35
CA PHE A 406 -22.04 26.62 -12.96
C PHE A 406 -22.74 27.99 -12.82
N LEU A 407 -23.65 28.31 -13.73
CA LEU A 407 -24.37 29.58 -13.74
C LEU A 407 -25.33 29.71 -12.55
N GLU A 408 -26.10 28.65 -12.25
CA GLU A 408 -27.00 28.63 -11.09
C GLU A 408 -26.24 28.85 -9.79
N LEU A 409 -25.10 28.17 -9.65
CA LEU A 409 -24.29 28.23 -8.44
C LEU A 409 -23.47 29.53 -8.33
N GLU A 410 -23.22 30.24 -9.43
CA GLU A 410 -22.59 31.57 -9.40
C GLU A 410 -23.58 32.67 -9.00
N MET A 411 -24.85 32.51 -9.37
CA MET A 411 -25.92 33.47 -9.04
C MET A 411 -26.35 33.43 -7.57
N SER A 412 -26.24 32.29 -6.88
CA SER A 412 -26.57 32.22 -5.45
C SER A 412 -25.49 32.88 -4.57
N ALA A 413 -25.90 33.87 -3.78
CA ALA A 413 -24.99 34.63 -2.90
C ALA A 413 -24.26 33.75 -1.86
N TYR A 414 -24.92 32.68 -1.40
CA TYR A 414 -24.40 31.75 -0.40
C TYR A 414 -23.24 30.88 -0.92
N THR A 415 -23.37 30.35 -2.14
CA THR A 415 -22.34 29.52 -2.78
C THR A 415 -21.16 30.36 -3.27
N LYS A 416 -21.36 31.63 -3.63
CA LYS A 416 -20.29 32.54 -4.07
C LYS A 416 -19.20 32.74 -3.01
N GLY A 417 -19.59 32.81 -1.73
CA GLY A 417 -18.66 32.87 -0.59
C GLY A 417 -17.88 31.57 -0.36
N ILE A 418 -18.38 30.45 -0.86
CA ILE A 418 -17.78 29.12 -0.70
C ILE A 418 -16.86 28.80 -1.88
N PHE A 419 -17.27 29.15 -3.10
CA PHE A 419 -16.38 29.17 -4.26
C PHE A 419 -15.18 30.05 -4.01
N SER A 420 -15.35 31.26 -3.47
CA SER A 420 -14.21 32.11 -3.14
C SER A 420 -13.27 31.45 -2.13
N ARG A 421 -13.77 30.75 -1.11
CA ARG A 421 -12.93 30.01 -0.15
C ARG A 421 -12.20 28.82 -0.78
N ILE A 422 -12.89 28.05 -1.63
CA ILE A 422 -12.31 26.90 -2.34
C ILE A 422 -11.20 27.38 -3.29
N PHE A 423 -11.43 28.46 -4.05
CA PHE A 423 -10.46 28.98 -5.03
C PHE A 423 -9.36 29.88 -4.43
N VAL A 424 -9.59 30.51 -3.27
CA VAL A 424 -8.55 31.30 -2.57
C VAL A 424 -7.52 30.40 -1.90
N GLY A 425 -7.93 29.23 -1.39
CA GLY A 425 -6.99 28.22 -0.88
C GLY A 425 -6.01 27.73 -1.96
N ASP A 426 -6.49 27.60 -3.20
CA ASP A 426 -5.71 27.13 -4.34
C ASP A 426 -4.67 28.16 -4.83
N ARG A 427 -4.93 29.47 -4.67
CA ARG A 427 -3.94 30.51 -4.98
C ARG A 427 -2.78 30.58 -3.99
N GLN A 428 -2.99 30.18 -2.73
CA GLN A 428 -1.90 30.09 -1.75
C GLN A 428 -1.11 28.79 -1.88
N PHE A 429 -1.74 27.67 -2.25
CA PHE A 429 -1.05 26.39 -2.47
C PHE A 429 -0.37 26.29 -3.85
N GLY A 430 -1.00 26.75 -4.94
CA GLY A 430 -0.44 26.66 -6.29
C GLY A 430 0.84 27.48 -6.52
N GLN A 431 1.04 28.58 -5.77
CA GLN A 431 2.32 29.30 -5.80
C GLN A 431 3.42 28.56 -5.02
N LEU A 432 3.08 27.85 -3.95
CA LEU A 432 4.02 27.02 -3.19
C LEU A 432 4.39 25.73 -3.93
N ASP A 433 3.45 25.13 -4.67
CA ASP A 433 3.67 23.88 -5.39
C ASP A 433 4.34 24.08 -6.75
N ALA A 434 4.09 25.18 -7.47
CA ALA A 434 4.85 25.52 -8.69
C ALA A 434 6.32 25.89 -8.39
N GLU A 435 6.59 26.47 -7.23
CA GLU A 435 7.96 26.75 -6.77
C GLU A 435 8.63 25.49 -6.21
N LYS A 436 7.89 24.57 -5.56
CA LYS A 436 8.42 23.29 -5.09
C LYS A 436 8.61 22.24 -6.19
N SER A 437 7.74 22.16 -7.20
CA SER A 437 7.85 21.23 -8.32
C SER A 437 9.00 21.61 -9.25
N SER A 438 9.17 22.91 -9.54
CA SER A 438 10.32 23.41 -10.31
C SER A 438 11.65 23.28 -9.55
N LEU A 439 11.64 23.22 -8.22
CA LEU A 439 12.81 22.92 -7.39
C LEU A 439 13.07 21.41 -7.24
N LEU A 440 12.05 20.55 -7.21
CA LEU A 440 12.18 19.09 -7.17
C LEU A 440 12.61 18.51 -8.52
N GLU A 441 12.14 19.07 -9.64
CA GLU A 441 12.54 18.65 -11.00
C GLU A 441 13.96 19.09 -11.35
N ARG A 442 14.45 20.22 -10.81
CA ARG A 442 15.86 20.63 -10.97
C ARG A 442 16.84 19.75 -10.20
N ASN A 443 16.41 19.14 -9.09
CA ASN A 443 17.29 18.35 -8.23
C ASN A 443 17.57 16.94 -8.74
N HIS A 444 16.75 16.40 -9.65
CA HIS A 444 17.04 15.12 -10.31
C HIS A 444 17.92 15.23 -11.56
N PHE A 445 18.15 16.44 -12.10
CA PHE A 445 18.91 16.64 -13.35
C PHE A 445 20.35 17.13 -13.15
N GLN A 446 20.82 17.37 -11.91
CA GLN A 446 22.14 17.98 -11.66
C GLN A 446 23.16 17.13 -10.88
N GLN A 447 22.83 15.88 -10.52
CA GLN A 447 23.85 14.92 -10.08
C GLN A 447 24.25 14.01 -11.24
N GLU A 448 25.08 14.55 -12.13
CA GLU A 448 26.18 13.88 -12.85
C GLU A 448 26.53 14.65 -14.13
N ALA A 449 27.34 15.70 -13.99
CA ALA A 449 28.10 16.24 -15.11
C ALA A 449 29.33 17.01 -14.60
N GLU A 450 30.48 16.32 -14.51
CA GLU A 450 31.78 16.95 -14.76
C GLU A 450 32.72 15.97 -15.51
N PRO A 451 33.64 16.49 -16.33
CA PRO A 451 34.09 15.83 -17.56
C PRO A 451 35.35 14.98 -17.34
N ARG A 452 35.34 13.73 -17.82
CA ARG A 452 36.57 12.95 -18.01
C ARG A 452 36.91 12.84 -19.50
N ARG A 453 38.03 13.48 -19.87
CA ARG A 453 38.68 13.28 -21.18
C ARG A 453 39.25 11.86 -21.26
N HIS A 454 38.71 11.00 -22.12
CA HIS A 454 39.47 10.33 -23.20
C HIS A 454 38.64 9.28 -24.00
N ARG A 455 38.65 9.50 -25.33
CA ARG A 455 38.69 8.59 -26.49
C ARG A 455 37.65 7.44 -26.65
N SER A 456 36.78 7.63 -27.67
CA SER A 456 36.34 6.70 -28.76
C SER A 456 36.32 5.20 -28.44
N THR A 457 35.22 4.43 -28.56
CA THR A 457 34.29 4.23 -29.70
C THR A 457 33.01 3.49 -29.26
N ASP A 458 31.97 3.57 -30.11
CA ASP A 458 30.75 2.73 -30.24
C ASP A 458 29.58 2.92 -29.25
N ASP A 459 28.48 3.47 -29.79
CA ASP A 459 27.18 3.74 -29.17
C ASP A 459 26.28 2.49 -29.14
N GLU A 460 25.87 2.07 -27.94
CA GLU A 460 24.59 1.40 -27.71
C GLU A 460 23.85 2.06 -26.53
N PRO A 461 22.53 2.31 -26.62
CA PRO A 461 21.77 2.95 -25.55
C PRO A 461 21.46 1.95 -24.43
N LYS A 462 22.01 2.21 -23.23
CA LYS A 462 21.73 1.45 -22.01
C LYS A 462 20.32 1.77 -21.48
N GLY A 463 19.59 0.72 -21.09
CA GLY A 463 18.22 0.80 -20.55
C GLY A 463 18.10 1.53 -19.21
N LEU A 464 16.86 1.79 -18.79
CA LEU A 464 16.49 2.38 -17.49
C LEU A 464 16.91 1.40 -16.38
N GLU A 465 18.13 1.54 -15.90
CA GLU A 465 18.60 0.77 -14.74
C GLU A 465 17.76 1.16 -13.51
N ILE A 466 17.01 0.16 -13.03
CA ILE A 466 16.35 0.17 -11.73
C ILE A 466 17.44 0.47 -10.70
N SER A 467 17.23 1.49 -9.86
CA SER A 467 18.11 1.64 -8.70
C SER A 467 17.93 0.42 -7.82
N ASP A 468 18.96 -0.42 -7.74
CA ASP A 468 19.07 -1.45 -6.72
C ASP A 468 19.01 -0.75 -5.35
N GLU A 469 17.82 -0.67 -4.76
CA GLU A 469 17.71 -0.37 -3.34
C GLU A 469 18.41 -1.50 -2.58
N ASP A 470 19.62 -1.22 -2.11
CA ASP A 470 20.32 -1.82 -0.96
C ASP A 470 20.09 -3.32 -0.71
N ARG A 471 20.01 -4.13 -1.77
CA ARG A 471 20.37 -5.54 -1.69
C ARG A 471 21.87 -5.59 -1.87
N PHE A 472 22.61 -5.38 -0.79
CA PHE A 472 23.98 -5.86 -0.66
C PHE A 472 23.99 -7.41 -0.71
N ILE A 473 23.65 -7.98 -1.87
CA ILE A 473 24.01 -9.34 -2.25
C ILE A 473 25.32 -9.18 -3.04
N GLY A 474 26.33 -8.75 -2.30
CA GLY A 474 27.70 -8.60 -2.77
C GLY A 474 28.58 -9.03 -1.61
N LYS A 475 29.57 -9.87 -1.90
CA LYS A 475 30.54 -10.47 -0.97
C LYS A 475 30.81 -9.53 0.22
N VAL A 476 30.15 -9.81 1.35
CA VAL A 476 30.23 -8.96 2.54
C VAL A 476 31.71 -8.87 2.91
N SER A 477 32.25 -7.64 2.92
CA SER A 477 33.65 -7.41 3.27
C SER A 477 33.92 -8.02 4.64
N PHE A 478 35.01 -8.78 4.77
CA PHE A 478 35.43 -9.37 6.04
C PHE A 478 35.56 -8.32 7.15
N GLN A 479 35.87 -7.08 6.78
CA GLN A 479 35.91 -5.94 7.68
C GLN A 479 34.55 -5.62 8.32
N LEU A 480 33.45 -5.78 7.56
CA LEU A 480 32.09 -5.56 8.06
C LEU A 480 31.69 -6.68 9.05
N TYR A 481 32.10 -7.93 8.78
CA TYR A 481 31.95 -9.02 9.75
C TYR A 481 32.72 -8.73 11.04
N TRP A 482 33.97 -8.27 10.92
CA TRP A 482 34.79 -7.92 12.08
C TRP A 482 34.19 -6.77 12.90
N GLU A 483 33.67 -5.73 12.25
CA GLU A 483 32.94 -4.63 12.89
C GLU A 483 31.63 -5.10 13.53
N TYR A 484 30.92 -6.05 12.91
CA TYR A 484 29.72 -6.66 13.46
C TYR A 484 30.01 -7.45 14.75
N PHE A 485 31.03 -8.31 14.74
CA PHE A 485 31.40 -9.10 15.92
C PHE A 485 31.91 -8.22 17.06
N THR A 486 32.77 -7.23 16.76
CA THR A 486 33.30 -6.29 17.76
C THR A 486 32.24 -5.34 18.33
N SER A 487 31.13 -5.11 17.61
CA SER A 487 29.97 -4.38 18.12
C SER A 487 29.11 -5.21 19.08
N ALA A 488 29.11 -6.54 18.95
CA ALA A 488 28.35 -7.45 19.79
C ALA A 488 29.11 -7.93 21.03
N CYS A 489 30.44 -8.07 20.95
CA CYS A 489 31.30 -8.55 22.03
C CYS A 489 32.69 -7.90 22.00
N HIS A 490 33.35 -7.82 23.16
CA HIS A 490 34.72 -7.31 23.25
C HIS A 490 35.68 -8.23 22.45
N PRO A 491 36.64 -7.69 21.66
CA PRO A 491 37.52 -8.48 20.78
C PRO A 491 38.24 -9.65 21.47
N VAL A 492 38.62 -9.45 22.73
CA VAL A 492 39.29 -10.47 23.57
C VAL A 492 38.39 -11.69 23.82
N LEU A 493 37.09 -11.49 24.01
CA LEU A 493 36.13 -12.58 24.24
C LEU A 493 35.93 -13.42 22.97
N ILE A 494 35.93 -12.77 21.80
CA ILE A 494 35.80 -13.43 20.49
C ILE A 494 37.01 -14.34 20.23
N ILE A 495 38.21 -13.82 20.48
CA ILE A 495 39.46 -14.60 20.35
C ILE A 495 39.47 -15.76 21.36
N ALA A 496 39.06 -15.53 22.60
CA ALA A 496 38.95 -16.58 23.61
C ALA A 496 37.96 -17.69 23.20
N LEU A 497 36.81 -17.33 22.61
CA LEU A 497 35.82 -18.29 22.10
C LEU A 497 36.34 -19.08 20.89
N MET A 498 37.07 -18.44 19.96
CA MET A 498 37.70 -19.14 18.84
C MET A 498 38.76 -20.14 19.30
N VAL A 499 39.58 -19.76 20.29
CA VAL A 499 40.57 -20.65 20.89
C VAL A 499 39.89 -21.81 21.64
N LEU A 500 38.84 -21.52 22.41
CA LEU A 500 38.04 -22.54 23.11
C LEU A 500 37.41 -23.53 22.10
N PHE A 501 36.86 -23.02 20.99
CA PHE A 501 36.28 -23.84 19.94
C PHE A 501 37.33 -24.74 19.27
N GLY A 502 38.49 -24.18 18.92
CA GLY A 502 39.62 -24.95 18.38
C GLY A 502 40.12 -26.04 19.33
N LEU A 503 40.19 -25.75 20.63
CA LEU A 503 40.57 -26.72 21.67
C LEU A 503 39.50 -27.82 21.86
N CYS A 504 38.22 -27.48 21.80
CA CYS A 504 37.12 -28.45 21.86
C CYS A 504 37.07 -29.37 20.64
N GLN A 505 37.23 -28.83 19.43
CA GLN A 505 37.31 -29.62 18.20
C GLN A 505 38.57 -30.48 18.15
N GLY A 506 39.70 -29.95 18.62
CA GLY A 506 40.95 -30.69 18.78
C GLY A 506 40.79 -31.87 19.75
N LYS A 507 40.09 -31.69 20.87
CA LYS A 507 39.75 -32.78 21.80
C LYS A 507 38.84 -33.84 21.17
N LEU A 508 37.86 -33.43 20.36
CA LEU A 508 36.93 -34.35 19.70
C LEU A 508 37.65 -35.20 18.63
N ASN A 509 38.53 -34.59 17.83
CA ASN A 509 39.34 -35.31 16.83
C ASN A 509 40.42 -36.19 17.48
N TYR A 510 41.04 -35.74 18.58
CA TYR A 510 42.02 -36.57 19.31
C TYR A 510 41.36 -37.79 19.96
N PHE A 511 40.10 -37.69 20.39
CA PHE A 511 39.34 -38.81 20.95
C PHE A 511 38.87 -39.81 19.89
N ILE A 512 38.65 -39.37 18.65
CA ILE A 512 38.28 -40.24 17.53
C ILE A 512 39.52 -40.95 16.94
N TYR A 513 40.68 -40.31 16.91
CA TYR A 513 41.91 -40.89 16.34
C TYR A 513 42.68 -41.84 17.27
N PHE A 514 42.42 -41.84 18.57
CA PHE A 514 43.14 -42.68 19.55
C PHE A 514 42.31 -43.86 20.10
N ASN A 515 41.09 -44.05 19.58
CA ASN A 515 40.17 -45.10 20.02
C ASN A 515 39.63 -45.98 18.87
N GLU A 516 40.23 -45.85 17.67
CA GLU A 516 40.39 -46.96 16.72
C GLU A 516 41.76 -47.61 16.96
#